data_AF-A0A3M2WLK3-F1
#
_entry.id   AF-A0A3M2WLK3-F1
#
_cell.length_a   1.000
_cell.length_b   1.000
_cell.length_c   1.000
_cell.angle_alpha   90.00
_cell.angle_beta   90.00
_cell.angle_gamma   90.00
#
_symmetry.space_group_name_H-M   'P 1'
#
loop_
_entity.id
_entity.type
_entity.pdbx_description
1 polymer ?
#
loop_
_entity_poly.entity_id
_entity_poly.type
_entity_poly.pdbx_seq_one_letter_code
_entity_poly.pdbx_strand_id
1 'polypeptide(L)'
;MFLRTGSSMSFDAFMKVDGVEGESLDDGHKGWVELLSYHYNAMQSISQTASSNGGATAGGVSLGDFQISKYVDRATPKLFELCCRVTLPPR
;
A
#
# COMPACT_ATOMS: atom_id res chain seq x y z
N MET A 1 -30.40 -18.47 -10.51
CA MET A 1 -29.15 -17.79 -10.11
C MET A 1 -28.80 -16.82 -11.23
N PHE A 2 -29.23 -15.56 -11.13
CA PHE A 2 -29.01 -14.54 -12.15
C PHE A 2 -27.77 -13.73 -11.77
N LEU A 3 -26.71 -13.84 -12.57
CA LEU A 3 -25.56 -12.97 -12.48
C LEU A 3 -25.91 -11.66 -13.19
N ARG A 4 -26.15 -10.61 -12.42
CA ARG A 4 -26.27 -9.24 -12.93
C ARG A 4 -24.84 -8.74 -13.18
N THR A 5 -24.42 -8.71 -14.44
CA THR A 5 -23.23 -7.97 -14.89
C THR A 5 -23.54 -6.47 -14.82
N GLY A 6 -23.43 -5.91 -13.62
CA GLY A 6 -23.46 -4.47 -13.40
C GLY A 6 -22.04 -3.99 -13.15
N SER A 7 -21.43 -3.39 -14.18
CA SER A 7 -20.15 -2.69 -14.16
C SER A 7 -18.93 -3.55 -13.83
N SER A 8 -17.85 -3.36 -14.58
CA SER A 8 -16.51 -3.85 -14.22
C SER A 8 -16.29 -3.62 -12.73
N MET A 9 -15.79 -4.64 -12.01
CA MET A 9 -15.31 -4.49 -10.64
C MET A 9 -14.08 -3.57 -10.73
N SER A 10 -14.31 -2.26 -10.74
CA SER A 10 -13.27 -1.24 -10.74
C SER A 10 -12.52 -1.40 -9.44
N PHE A 11 -11.20 -1.52 -9.54
CA PHE A 11 -10.35 -1.49 -8.37
C PHE A 11 -10.23 -0.03 -7.94
N ASP A 12 -10.90 0.31 -6.84
CA ASP A 12 -10.86 1.64 -6.26
C ASP A 12 -10.00 1.58 -5.00
N ALA A 13 -8.85 2.26 -5.04
CA ALA A 13 -7.90 2.31 -3.93
C ALA A 13 -7.59 3.77 -3.58
N PHE A 14 -7.59 4.05 -2.28
CA PHE A 14 -7.39 5.39 -1.75
C PHE A 14 -6.31 5.37 -0.67
N MET A 15 -5.47 6.40 -0.62
CA MET A 15 -4.43 6.57 0.37
C MET A 15 -4.59 7.89 1.10
N LYS A 16 -4.52 7.83 2.43
CA LYS A 16 -4.45 9.00 3.30
C LYS A 16 -3.03 9.15 3.83
N VAL A 17 -2.48 10.36 3.73
CA VAL A 17 -1.20 10.71 4.34
C VAL A 17 -1.40 11.97 5.17
N ASP A 18 -0.94 11.96 6.42
CA ASP A 18 -1.14 13.09 7.32
C ASP A 18 -0.45 14.35 6.79
N GLY A 19 -1.19 15.45 6.74
CA GLY A 19 -0.72 16.73 6.18
C GLY A 19 -0.68 16.79 4.65
N VAL A 20 -1.20 15.78 3.94
CA VAL A 20 -1.29 15.75 2.48
C VAL A 20 -2.75 15.59 2.04
N GLU A 21 -3.24 16.53 1.24
CA GLU A 21 -4.59 16.52 0.69
C GLU A 21 -4.56 16.10 -0.79
N GLY A 22 -5.33 15.06 -1.13
CA GLY A 22 -5.52 14.58 -2.50
C GLY A 22 -6.76 15.19 -3.16
N GLU A 23 -7.13 14.65 -4.32
CA GLU A 23 -8.23 15.19 -5.15
C GLU A 23 -9.43 14.24 -5.26
N SER A 24 -9.49 13.16 -4.47
CA SER A 24 -10.63 12.23 -4.54
C SER A 24 -11.95 12.92 -4.19
N LEU A 25 -12.97 12.64 -5.01
CA LEU A 25 -14.34 13.11 -4.84
C LEU A 25 -15.29 12.02 -4.32
N ASP A 26 -14.78 10.81 -4.09
CA ASP A 26 -15.56 9.69 -3.59
C ASP A 26 -16.18 10.02 -2.22
N ASP A 27 -17.46 9.69 -2.03
CA ASP A 27 -18.20 10.08 -0.83
C ASP A 27 -17.61 9.49 0.46
N GLY A 28 -16.88 8.37 0.38
CA GLY A 28 -16.18 7.76 1.51
C GLY A 28 -14.74 8.25 1.72
N HIS A 29 -14.13 8.89 0.72
CA HIS A 29 -12.70 9.18 0.69
C HIS A 29 -12.38 10.59 0.18
N LYS A 30 -13.27 11.56 0.43
CA LYS A 30 -13.07 12.95 -0.02
C LYS A 30 -11.74 13.53 0.45
N GLY A 31 -10.97 14.07 -0.50
CA GLY A 31 -9.67 14.67 -0.24
C GLY A 31 -8.54 13.66 -0.02
N TRP A 32 -8.78 12.37 -0.29
CA TRP A 32 -7.72 11.35 -0.26
C TRP A 32 -7.02 11.26 -1.63
N VAL A 33 -5.89 10.58 -1.63
CA VAL A 33 -5.10 10.34 -2.82
C VAL A 33 -5.62 9.09 -3.53
N GLU A 34 -6.08 9.22 -4.77
CA GLU A 34 -6.57 8.09 -5.56
C GLU A 34 -5.39 7.30 -6.14
N LEU A 35 -5.40 5.99 -5.96
CA LEU A 35 -4.36 5.07 -6.42
C LEU A 35 -4.85 4.27 -7.63
N LEU A 36 -3.96 4.09 -8.60
CA LEU A 36 -4.16 3.22 -9.75
C LEU A 36 -3.75 1.78 -9.41
N SER A 37 -2.68 1.64 -8.63
CA SER A 37 -2.19 0.36 -8.17
C SER A 37 -1.29 0.54 -6.95
N TYR A 38 -1.17 -0.52 -6.15
CA TYR A 38 -0.16 -0.62 -5.10
C TYR A 38 0.49 -2.00 -5.13
N HIS A 39 1.72 -2.08 -4.63
CA HIS A 39 2.46 -3.32 -4.46
C HIS A 39 3.11 -3.33 -3.08
N TYR A 40 2.94 -4.44 -2.36
CA TYR A 40 3.53 -4.69 -1.06
C TYR A 40 4.15 -6.10 -1.04
N ASN A 41 5.34 -6.22 -0.47
CA ASN A 41 6.06 -7.48 -0.36
C ASN A 41 6.36 -7.81 1.11
N ALA A 42 6.09 -9.03 1.53
CA ALA A 42 6.51 -9.56 2.83
C ALA A 42 7.06 -10.99 2.63
N MET A 43 8.30 -11.21 3.07
CA MET A 43 9.00 -12.48 2.89
C MET A 43 9.49 -13.02 4.23
N GLN A 44 9.00 -14.19 4.64
CA GLN A 44 9.59 -14.95 5.75
C GLN A 44 10.66 -15.89 5.22
N SER A 45 11.90 -15.73 5.69
CA SER A 45 12.97 -16.69 5.41
C SER A 45 12.76 -17.95 6.26
N ILE A 46 12.28 -19.04 5.65
CA ILE A 46 12.18 -20.35 6.30
C ILE A 46 13.52 -21.06 6.15
N SER A 47 14.15 -21.45 7.27
CA SER A 47 15.36 -22.27 7.25
C SER A 47 15.00 -23.72 6.88
N GLN A 48 15.48 -24.22 5.73
CA GLN A 48 15.27 -25.61 5.28
C GLN A 48 16.11 -26.66 6.04
N THR A 49 16.98 -26.26 6.98
CA THR A 49 17.75 -27.17 7.85
C THR A 49 17.07 -27.48 9.19
N ALA A 50 15.78 -27.20 9.31
CA ALA A 50 14.94 -27.71 10.39
C ALA A 50 14.84 -29.24 10.30
N SER A 51 15.68 -29.96 11.04
CA SER A 51 15.52 -31.42 11.15
C SER A 51 14.15 -31.74 11.75
N SER A 52 13.62 -32.90 11.39
CA SER A 52 12.26 -33.41 11.65
C SER A 52 11.83 -33.55 13.11
N ASN A 53 12.51 -32.93 14.09
CA ASN A 53 12.34 -33.23 15.51
C ASN A 53 12.33 -32.03 16.49
N GLY A 54 12.22 -30.79 16.01
CA GLY A 54 12.01 -29.64 16.90
C GLY A 54 11.84 -28.36 16.12
N GLY A 55 10.67 -27.73 16.23
CA GLY A 55 10.20 -26.65 15.37
C GLY A 55 11.23 -25.56 15.11
N ALA A 56 11.77 -25.51 13.89
CA ALA A 56 12.55 -24.38 13.45
C ALA A 56 11.63 -23.37 12.75
N THR A 57 11.16 -22.40 13.51
CA THR A 57 10.72 -21.11 12.96
C THR A 57 11.80 -20.09 13.30
N ALA A 58 13.01 -20.29 12.78
CA ALA A 58 14.11 -19.34 12.93
C ALA A 58 14.19 -18.46 11.67
N GLY A 59 13.38 -17.40 11.64
CA GLY A 59 13.45 -16.38 10.60
C GLY A 59 12.39 -15.31 10.81
N GLY A 60 12.82 -14.06 11.03
CA GLY A 60 11.92 -12.91 11.03
C GLY A 60 11.30 -12.67 9.64
N VAL A 61 10.19 -11.92 9.58
CA VAL A 61 9.62 -11.46 8.30
C VAL A 61 10.36 -10.22 7.82
N SER A 62 10.86 -10.25 6.60
CA SER A 62 11.40 -9.09 5.90
C SER A 62 10.26 -8.42 5.14
N LEU A 63 9.97 -7.17 5.49
CA LEU A 63 8.97 -6.35 4.79
C LEU A 63 9.69 -5.53 3.71
N GLY A 64 9.23 -5.62 2.49
CA GLY A 64 9.69 -4.79 1.37
C GLY A 64 8.98 -3.44 1.32
N ASP A 65 9.41 -2.60 0.39
CA ASP A 65 8.83 -1.27 0.21
C ASP A 65 7.38 -1.33 -0.25
N PHE A 66 6.59 -0.37 0.23
CA PHE A 66 5.24 -0.13 -0.27
C PHE A 66 5.31 0.79 -1.49
N GLN A 67 5.03 0.25 -2.66
CA GLN A 67 5.10 0.98 -3.93
C GLN A 67 3.68 1.33 -4.39
N ILE A 68 3.47 2.57 -4.81
CA ILE A 68 2.17 3.04 -5.30
C ILE A 68 2.30 3.67 -6.68
N SER A 69 1.27 3.52 -7.49
CA SER A 69 1.09 4.26 -8.74
C SER A 69 -0.18 5.09 -8.65
N LYS A 70 -0.09 6.36 -9.04
CA LYS A 70 -1.21 7.30 -8.99
C LYS A 70 -1.08 8.35 -10.09
N TYR A 71 -2.19 9.04 -10.40
CA TYR A 71 -2.14 10.22 -11.27
C TYR A 71 -1.44 11.40 -10.60
N VAL A 72 -0.99 12.38 -11.36
CA VAL A 72 -0.47 13.62 -10.78
C VAL A 72 -1.66 14.45 -10.29
N ASP A 73 -1.65 14.79 -9.00
CA ASP A 73 -2.70 15.58 -8.33
C ASP A 73 -2.05 16.60 -7.37
N ARG A 74 -2.87 17.29 -6.58
CA ARG A 74 -2.40 18.24 -5.53
C ARG A 74 -1.52 17.61 -4.44
N ALA A 75 -1.67 16.31 -4.17
CA ALA A 75 -0.85 15.61 -3.20
C ALA A 75 0.57 15.35 -3.72
N THR A 76 0.78 15.25 -5.03
CA THR A 76 2.09 14.94 -5.63
C THR A 76 3.24 15.81 -5.11
N PRO A 77 3.21 17.15 -5.21
CA PRO A 77 4.33 17.98 -4.75
C PRO A 77 4.61 17.82 -3.25
N LYS A 78 3.58 17.58 -2.44
CA LYS A 78 3.72 17.35 -0.99
C LYS A 78 4.33 16.00 -0.67
N LEU A 79 3.96 14.95 -1.41
CA LEU A 79 4.60 13.63 -1.29
C LEU A 79 6.09 13.69 -1.66
N PHE A 80 6.44 14.44 -2.72
CA PHE A 80 7.85 14.67 -3.09
C PHE A 80 8.60 15.48 -2.03
N GLU A 81 7.98 16.52 -1.46
CA GLU A 81 8.55 17.28 -0.34
C GLU A 81 8.86 16.37 0.85
N LEU A 82 7.91 15.52 1.26
CA LEU A 82 8.08 14.56 2.34
C LEU A 82 9.20 13.54 2.08
N CYS A 83 9.30 13.04 0.84
CA CYS A 83 10.36 12.13 0.41
C CYS A 83 11.75 12.78 0.53
N CYS A 84 11.89 14.02 0.06
CA CYS A 84 13.16 14.75 0.09
C CYS A 84 13.54 15.27 1.48
N ARG A 85 12.58 15.45 2.39
CA ARG A 85 12.80 16.02 3.72
C ARG A 85 13.36 15.01 4.73
N VAL A 86 13.52 13.73 4.37
CA VAL A 86 13.88 12.63 5.32
C VAL A 86 12.99 12.71 6.57
N THR A 87 11.68 12.88 6.36
CA THR A 87 10.69 12.79 7.43
C THR A 87 9.62 11.82 6.95
N LEU A 88 9.90 10.52 7.08
CA LEU A 88 8.82 9.56 7.05
C LEU A 88 7.92 9.83 8.27
N PRO A 89 6.59 9.71 8.14
CA PRO A 89 5.69 9.78 9.29
C PRO A 89 6.19 8.80 10.37
N PRO A 90 6.04 9.14 11.67
CA PRO A 90 6.50 8.29 12.75
C PRO A 90 5.93 6.87 12.60
N ARG A 91 6.80 5.86 12.77
CA ARG A 91 6.43 4.43 12.76
C ARG A 91 5.37 4.10 13.80
#